data_AF-A0A377J1T1-F1
#
_entry.id   AF-A0A377J1T1-F1
#
_cell.length_a   1.000
_cell.length_b   1.000
_cell.length_c   1.000
_cell.angle_alpha   90.00
_cell.angle_beta   90.00
_cell.angle_gamma   90.00
#
_symmetry.space_group_name_H-M   'P 1'
#
loop_
_entity.id
_entity.type
_entity.pdbx_description
1 polymer ?
#
loop_
_entity_poly.entity_id
_entity_poly.type
_entity_poly.pdbx_seq_one_letter_code
_entity_poly.pdbx_strand_id
1 'polypeptide(L)' 'MPRLDGLKEDLGYLKFCFGIVVATFLALVGWIATNYTAASVLLLVCAFVSAVIFAGLALFINAKMRKIIDEIYQSKKE' A
#
# COMPACT_ATOMS: atom_id res chain seq x y z
N MET A 1 12.37 16.45 -19.35
CA MET A 1 11.05 17.11 -19.58
C MET A 1 10.46 17.27 -18.19
N PRO A 2 10.38 18.50 -17.63
CA PRO A 2 10.13 18.70 -16.19
C PRO A 2 8.93 17.92 -15.64
N ARG A 3 7.87 17.77 -16.43
CA ARG A 3 6.66 17.01 -16.09
C ARG A 3 6.89 15.49 -15.99
N LEU A 4 7.64 14.90 -16.93
CA LEU A 4 7.97 13.47 -16.92
C LEU A 4 8.87 13.11 -15.74
N ASP A 5 9.80 14.00 -15.42
CA ASP A 5 10.75 13.80 -14.32
C ASP A 5 10.02 13.85 -12.97
N GLY A 6 9.09 14.79 -12.79
CA GLY A 6 8.21 14.85 -11.62
C GLY A 6 7.31 13.63 -11.45
N LEU A 7 6.67 13.14 -12.53
CA LEU A 7 5.83 11.93 -12.47
C LEU A 7 6.60 10.67 -12.04
N LYS A 8 7.87 10.55 -12.44
CA LYS A 8 8.72 9.43 -12.03
C LYS A 8 9.11 9.52 -10.56
N GLU A 9 9.35 10.72 -10.05
CA GLU A 9 9.63 10.96 -8.64
C GLU A 9 8.41 10.61 -7.77
N ASP A 10 7.22 11.09 -8.13
CA ASP A 10 5.96 10.75 -7.47
C ASP A 10 5.70 9.24 -7.44
N LEU A 11 5.96 8.56 -8.57
CA LEU A 11 5.84 7.11 -8.66
C LEU A 11 6.85 6.40 -7.74
N GLY A 12 8.08 6.92 -7.64
CA GLY A 12 9.11 6.42 -6.74
C GLY A 12 8.67 6.52 -5.27
N TYR A 13 8.18 7.68 -4.87
CA TYR A 13 7.65 7.90 -3.53
C TYR A 13 6.48 6.96 -3.20
N LEU A 14 5.52 6.81 -4.11
CA LEU A 14 4.38 5.92 -3.91
C LEU A 14 4.77 4.45 -3.81
N LYS A 15 5.78 3.99 -4.58
CA LYS A 15 6.31 2.62 -4.46
C LYS A 15 6.91 2.37 -3.08
N PHE A 16 7.63 3.35 -2.54
CA PHE A 16 8.18 3.27 -1.19
C PHE A 16 7.06 3.17 -0.14
N CYS A 17 6.06 4.05 -0.20
CA CYS A 17 4.90 4.00 0.69
C CYS A 17 4.12 2.69 0.56
N PHE A 18 3.93 2.19 -0.67
CA PHE A 18 3.27 0.90 -0.92
C PHE A 18 4.02 -0.25 -0.23
N GLY A 19 5.35 -0.27 -0.33
CA GLY A 19 6.18 -1.27 0.36
C GLY A 19 5.96 -1.28 1.87
N ILE A 20 5.93 -0.10 2.51
CA ILE A 20 5.65 0.03 3.94
C ILE A 20 4.27 -0.50 4.29
N VAL A 21 3.24 -0.11 3.53
CA VAL A 21 1.85 -0.56 3.77
C VAL A 21 1.73 -2.08 3.66
N VAL A 22 2.34 -2.69 2.64
CA VAL A 22 2.33 -4.15 2.46
C VAL A 22 3.12 -4.85 3.58
N ALA A 23 4.27 -4.32 3.99
CA ALA A 23 5.05 -4.88 5.08
C ALA A 23 4.27 -4.86 6.41
N THR A 24 3.62 -3.74 6.73
CA THR A 24 2.78 -3.62 7.93
C THR A 24 1.57 -4.55 7.87
N PHE A 25 0.92 -4.69 6.70
CA PHE A 25 -0.17 -5.65 6.50
C PHE A 25 0.28 -7.08 6.81
N LEU A 26 1.41 -7.52 6.24
CA LEU A 26 1.95 -8.86 6.48
C LEU A 26 2.33 -9.07 7.95
N ALA A 27 2.88 -8.05 8.61
CA ALA A 27 3.18 -8.10 10.04
C ALA A 27 1.91 -8.29 10.89
N LEU A 28 0.82 -7.57 10.58
CA LEU A 28 -0.47 -7.74 11.27
C LEU A 28 -1.05 -9.14 11.05
N VAL A 29 -1.04 -9.64 9.82
CA VAL A 29 -1.54 -10.97 9.49
C VAL A 29 -0.71 -12.05 10.20
N GLY A 30 0.61 -11.94 10.18
CA GLY A 30 1.50 -12.85 10.90
C GLY A 30 1.29 -12.81 12.41
N TRP A 31 1.08 -11.63 12.98
CA TRP A 31 0.78 -11.48 14.41
C TRP A 31 -0.55 -12.15 14.78
N ILE A 32 -1.61 -11.96 13.97
CA ILE A 32 -2.90 -12.64 14.18
C ILE A 32 -2.73 -14.17 14.11
N ALA A 33 -2.03 -14.66 13.08
CA ALA A 33 -1.81 -16.09 12.87
C ALA A 33 -1.04 -16.77 14.01
N THR A 34 -0.21 -16.03 14.74
CA THR A 34 0.59 -16.54 15.86
C THR A 34 -0.06 -16.34 17.22
N ASN A 35 -1.04 -15.43 17.34
CA ASN A 35 -1.63 -15.04 18.62
C ASN A 35 -3.14 -15.33 18.74
N TYR A 36 -3.77 -15.96 17.74
CA TYR A 36 -5.23 -16.19 17.71
C TYR A 36 -5.78 -17.01 18.88
N THR A 37 -4.96 -17.84 19.54
CA THR A 37 -5.38 -18.66 20.70
C THR A 37 -5.13 -17.98 22.04
N ALA A 38 -4.19 -17.04 22.11
CA ALA A 38 -3.72 -16.43 23.36
C ALA A 38 -4.20 -14.99 23.56
N ALA A 39 -4.53 -14.28 22.48
CA ALA A 39 -4.96 -12.89 22.53
C ALA A 39 -6.44 -12.74 22.89
N SER A 40 -6.79 -11.59 23.48
CA SER A 40 -8.18 -11.25 23.74
C SER A 40 -8.94 -11.03 22.43
N VAL A 41 -10.23 -11.39 22.41
CA VAL A 41 -11.10 -11.24 21.22
C VAL A 41 -11.12 -9.80 20.72
N LEU A 42 -11.16 -8.81 21.63
CA LEU A 42 -11.13 -7.39 21.27
C LEU A 42 -9.84 -7.03 20.51
N LEU A 43 -8.69 -7.53 20.97
CA LEU A 43 -7.41 -7.25 20.34
C LEU A 43 -7.28 -7.93 18.97
N LEU A 44 -7.83 -9.14 18.82
CA LEU A 44 -7.96 -9.80 17.51
C LEU A 44 -8.85 -9.03 16.54
N VAL A 45 -9.99 -8.51 17.00
CA VAL A 45 -10.88 -7.67 16.18
C VAL A 45 -10.17 -6.39 15.75
N CYS A 46 -9.48 -5.70 16.65
CA CYS A 46 -8.70 -4.51 16.31
C CYS A 46 -7.58 -4.81 15.30
N ALA A 47 -6.85 -5.92 15.48
CA ALA A 47 -5.81 -6.33 14.55
C ALA A 47 -6.39 -6.66 13.16
N PHE A 48 -7.54 -7.37 13.12
CA PHE A 48 -8.22 -7.69 11.87
C PHE A 48 -8.73 -6.45 11.14
N VAL A 49 -9.41 -5.54 11.84
CA VAL A 49 -9.85 -4.25 11.28
C VAL A 49 -8.66 -3.47 10.73
N SER A 50 -7.56 -3.43 11.47
CA SER A 50 -6.32 -2.78 11.01
C SER A 50 -5.80 -3.44 9.73
N ALA A 51 -5.76 -4.78 9.67
CA ALA A 51 -5.34 -5.50 8.47
C ALA A 51 -6.22 -5.16 7.25
N VAL A 52 -7.55 -5.07 7.43
CA VAL A 52 -8.48 -4.66 6.36
C VAL A 52 -8.21 -3.24 5.88
N ILE A 53 -7.95 -2.30 6.80
CA ILE A 53 -7.57 -0.92 6.45
C ILE A 53 -6.29 -0.90 5.62
N PHE A 54 -5.26 -1.63 6.04
CA PHE A 54 -3.99 -1.70 5.31
C PHE A 54 -4.13 -2.37 3.95
N ALA A 55 -4.99 -3.39 3.82
CA ALA A 55 -5.33 -3.98 2.52
C ALA A 55 -6.00 -2.95 1.60
N GLY A 56 -6.95 -2.17 2.12
CA GLY A 56 -7.60 -1.08 1.39
C GLY A 56 -6.61 0.01 0.95
N LEU A 57 -5.70 0.41 1.83
CA LEU A 57 -4.62 1.36 1.51
C LEU A 57 -3.69 0.83 0.42
N ALA A 58 -3.32 -0.45 0.46
CA ALA A 58 -2.49 -1.07 -0.56
C ALA A 58 -3.18 -0.99 -1.93
N LEU A 59 -4.47 -1.34 -2.01
CA LEU A 59 -5.26 -1.25 -3.23
C LEU A 59 -5.37 0.20 -3.74
N PHE A 60 -5.59 1.16 -2.84
CA PHE A 60 -5.67 2.57 -3.18
C PHE A 60 -4.36 3.12 -3.75
N ILE A 61 -3.23 2.85 -3.08
CA ILE A 61 -1.91 3.29 -3.55
C ILE A 61 -1.59 2.63 -4.89
N ASN A 62 -1.88 1.34 -5.05
CA ASN A 62 -1.69 0.65 -6.32
C ASN A 62 -2.51 1.29 -7.45
N ALA A 63 -3.78 1.63 -7.21
CA ALA A 63 -4.61 2.32 -8.19
C ALA A 63 -4.02 3.69 -8.57
N LYS A 64 -3.48 4.45 -7.60
CA LYS A 64 -2.83 5.75 -7.86
C LYS A 64 -1.53 5.60 -8.66
N MET A 65 -0.70 4.61 -8.32
CA MET A 65 0.52 4.30 -9.09
C MET A 65 0.20 3.95 -10.54
N ARG A 66 -0.86 3.17 -10.79
CA ARG A 66 -1.30 2.83 -12.15
C ARG A 66 -1.68 4.06 -12.97
N LYS A 67 -2.41 5.01 -12.38
CA LYS A 67 -2.74 6.29 -13.04
C LYS A 67 -1.49 7.07 -13.44
N ILE A 68 -0.52 7.19 -12.54
CA ILE A 68 0.74 7.91 -12.82
C ILE A 68 1.54 7.21 -13.92
N ILE A 69 1.57 5.87 -13.93
CA ILE A 69 2.20 5.10 -15.00
C ILE A 69 1.53 5.40 -16.35
N ASP A 70 0.20 5.43 -16.40
CA ASP A 70 -0.55 5.75 -17.61
C ASP A 70 -0.24 7.18 -18.10
N GLU A 71 -0.16 8.17 -17.20
CA GLU A 71 0.23 9.55 -17.51
C GLU A 71 1.67 9.64 -18.07
N ILE A 72 2.60 8.87 -17.52
CA ILE A 72 3.98 8.76 -18.02
C ILE A 72 3.99 8.24 -19.46
N TYR A 73 3.18 7.24 -19.79
CA TYR A 73 3.09 6.69 -21.14
C TYR A 73 2.51 7.70 -22.13
N GLN A 74 1.48 8.47 -21.75
CA GLN A 74 0.92 9.52 -22.60
C GLN A 74 1.92 10.66 -22.84
N SER A 75 2.62 11.11 -21.79
CA SER A 75 3.65 12.17 -21.89
C SER A 75 4.88 11.77 -22.71
N LYS A 76 5.08 10.47 -22.99
CA LYS A 76 6.15 9.98 -23.87
C LYS A 76 5.74 9.98 -25.36
N LYS A 77 4.43 10.11 -25.64
CA LYS A 77 3.85 10.05 -26.98
C LYS A 77 3.66 11.44 -27.59
N GLU A 78 3.56 12.47 -26.75
CA GLU A 78 3.62 13.92 -27.09
C GLU A 78 5.08 14.39 -27.25
#